data_AF-A0AAP6G7P1-F1
#
_entry.id   AF-A0AAP6G7P1-F1
#
_cell.length_a   1.000
_cell.length_b   1.000
_cell.length_c   1.000
_cell.angle_alpha   90.00
_cell.angle_beta   90.00
_cell.angle_gamma   90.00
#
_symmetry.space_group_name_H-M   'P 1'
#
loop_
_entity.id
_entity.type
_entity.pdbx_description
1 polymer ?
#
loop_
_entity_poly.entity_id
_entity_poly.type
_entity_poly.pdbx_seq_one_letter_code
_entity_poly.pdbx_strand_id
1 'polypeptide(L)'
;MNRFALARREAALCLLLTLLYFVAWYGTAYIIPEELELWDMPLWFLLSCMLMPLLFIGLCALMVDRLFVDIPLDTEEPPHDF
;
A
#
# COMPACT_ATOMS: atom_id res chain seq x y z
N MET A 1 0.34 -7.79 -24.49
CA MET A 1 -0.43 -6.82 -23.66
C MET A 1 0.32 -5.51 -23.62
N ASN A 2 -0.35 -4.36 -23.71
CA ASN A 2 0.32 -3.06 -23.76
C ASN A 2 0.93 -2.69 -22.40
N ARG A 3 2.25 -2.42 -22.35
CA ARG A 3 2.98 -2.02 -21.15
C ARG A 3 2.34 -0.84 -20.38
N PHE A 4 1.70 0.08 -21.11
CA PHE A 4 0.99 1.23 -20.53
C PHE A 4 -0.30 0.85 -19.79
N ALA A 5 -1.01 -0.18 -20.25
CA ALA A 5 -2.22 -0.66 -19.58
C ALA A 5 -1.89 -1.36 -18.25
N LEU A 6 -0.74 -2.05 -18.22
CA LEU A 6 -0.22 -2.66 -17.01
C LEU A 6 0.20 -1.59 -15.99
N ALA A 7 1.05 -0.64 -16.40
CA ALA A 7 1.48 0.48 -15.55
C ALA A 7 0.29 1.28 -14.99
N ARG A 8 -0.77 1.51 -15.79
CA ARG A 8 -1.99 2.19 -15.31
C ARG A 8 -2.72 1.39 -14.24
N ARG A 9 -2.78 0.07 -14.37
CA ARG A 9 -3.43 -0.81 -13.38
C ARG A 9 -2.64 -0.84 -12.07
N GLU A 10 -1.31 -0.89 -12.16
CA GLU A 10 -0.41 -0.79 -11.00
C GLU A 10 -0.56 0.54 -10.28
N ALA A 11 -0.53 1.65 -11.01
CA ALA A 11 -0.73 2.98 -10.43
C ALA A 11 -2.10 3.13 -9.74
N ALA A 12 -3.16 2.59 -10.34
CA ALA A 12 -4.49 2.60 -9.74
C ALA A 12 -4.56 1.79 -8.43
N LEU A 13 -3.83 0.68 -8.35
CA LEU A 13 -3.74 -0.14 -7.14
C LEU A 13 -2.94 0.57 -6.04
N CYS A 14 -1.82 1.23 -6.37
CA CYS A 14 -1.09 2.09 -5.42
C CYS A 14 -1.96 3.22 -4.86
N LEU A 15 -2.77 3.86 -5.71
CA LEU A 15 -3.72 4.89 -5.29
C LEU A 15 -4.79 4.33 -4.35
N LEU A 16 -5.37 3.18 -4.69
CA LEU A 16 -6.37 2.52 -3.85
C LEU A 16 -5.78 2.11 -2.49
N LEU A 17 -4.54 1.62 -2.47
CA LEU A 17 -3.82 1.26 -1.25
C LEU A 17 -3.62 2.47 -0.34
N THR A 18 -3.16 3.58 -0.91
CA THR A 18 -2.95 4.84 -0.21
C THR A 18 -4.27 5.37 0.36
N LEU A 19 -5.36 5.25 -0.40
CA LEU A 19 -6.70 5.64 0.05
C LEU A 19 -7.17 4.79 1.25
N LEU A 20 -7.01 3.46 1.18
CA LEU A 20 -7.36 2.55 2.27
C LEU A 20 -6.55 2.85 3.54
N TYR A 21 -5.24 3.07 3.38
CA TYR A 21 -4.36 3.49 4.47
C TYR A 21 -4.84 4.79 5.12
N PHE A 22 -5.17 5.80 4.31
CA PHE A 22 -5.65 7.09 4.79
C PHE A 22 -6.98 6.96 5.55
N VAL A 23 -7.91 6.16 5.05
CA VAL A 23 -9.19 5.89 5.72
C VAL A 23 -8.97 5.14 7.04
N ALA A 24 -8.08 4.16 7.08
CA ALA A 24 -7.76 3.43 8.30
C ALA A 24 -7.13 4.35 9.36
N TRP A 25 -6.18 5.19 8.96
CA TRP A 25 -5.57 6.19 9.84
C TRP A 25 -6.60 7.20 10.37
N TYR A 26 -7.44 7.75 9.48
CA TYR A 26 -8.50 8.68 9.85
C TYR A 26 -9.49 8.03 10.83
N GLY A 27 -9.86 6.77 10.58
CA GLY A 27 -10.69 5.97 11.48
C GLY A 27 -10.05 5.82 12.86
N THR A 28 -8.75 5.54 12.93
CA THR A 28 -8.07 5.45 14.24
C THR A 28 -7.97 6.78 14.97
N ALA A 29 -7.86 7.91 14.25
CA ALA A 29 -7.80 9.22 14.89
C ALA A 29 -9.15 9.67 15.45
N TYR A 30 -10.27 9.34 14.78
CA TYR A 30 -11.60 9.86 15.14
C TYR A 30 -12.49 8.88 15.91
N ILE A 31 -12.30 7.57 15.75
CA ILE A 31 -13.12 6.56 16.46
C ILE A 31 -12.61 6.35 17.88
N ILE A 32 -11.32 6.59 18.14
CA ILE A 32 -10.71 6.33 19.44
C ILE A 32 -10.88 7.57 20.32
N PRO A 33 -11.61 7.46 21.45
CA PRO A 33 -11.76 8.56 22.39
C PRO A 33 -10.41 8.96 22.97
N GLU A 34 -10.22 10.26 23.18
CA GLU A 34 -9.02 10.80 23.83
C GLU A 34 -8.91 10.38 25.30
N GLU A 35 -10.03 9.99 25.92
CA GLU A 35 -10.08 9.54 27.32
C GLU A 35 -9.48 8.13 27.53
N LEU A 36 -9.23 7.38 26.46
CA LEU A 36 -8.53 6.10 26.54
C LEU A 36 -7.03 6.36 26.57
N GLU A 37 -6.47 6.28 27.77
CA GLU A 37 -5.03 6.40 28.01
C GLU A 37 -4.46 5.01 28.30
N LEU A 38 -3.36 4.67 27.61
CA LEU A 38 -2.57 3.49 27.91
C LEU A 38 -1.14 3.96 28.18
N TRP A 39 -0.63 3.62 29.36
CA TRP A 39 0.73 3.99 29.76
C TRP A 39 0.96 5.52 29.85
N ASP A 40 0.00 6.24 30.46
CA ASP A 40 0.00 7.71 30.62
C ASP A 40 0.07 8.50 29.30
N MET A 41 -0.26 7.86 28.17
CA MET A 41 -0.32 8.48 26.86
C MET A 41 -1.60 8.13 26.13
N PRO A 42 -2.13 9.04 25.29
CA PRO A 42 -3.35 8.80 24.55
C PRO A 42 -3.23 7.58 23.63
N LEU A 43 -4.21 6.67 23.71
CA LEU A 43 -4.20 5.42 22.95
C LEU A 43 -4.25 5.67 21.44
N TRP A 44 -4.92 6.74 20.99
CA TRP A 44 -4.97 7.13 19.59
C TRP A 44 -3.57 7.46 19.03
N PHE A 45 -2.67 7.99 19.86
CA PHE A 45 -1.28 8.28 19.47
C PHE A 45 -0.47 7.00 19.33
N LEU A 46 -0.59 6.07 20.30
CA LEU A 46 0.08 4.78 20.23
C LEU A 46 -0.36 3.99 19.00
N LEU A 47 -1.67 4.00 18.70
CA LEU A 47 -2.21 3.37 17.51
C LEU A 47 -1.76 4.11 16.24
N SER A 48 -1.78 5.44 16.22
CA SER A 48 -1.24 6.21 15.09
C SER A 48 0.27 6.03 14.88
N CYS A 49 1.03 5.66 15.90
CA CYS A 49 2.49 5.50 15.80
C CYS A 49 2.90 4.04 15.51
N MET A 50 2.20 3.06 16.07
CA MET A 50 2.53 1.64 15.90
C MET A 50 1.66 0.93 14.86
N LEU A 51 0.35 1.21 14.84
CA LEU A 51 -0.57 0.61 13.88
C LEU A 51 -0.30 1.16 12.47
N MET A 52 -0.02 2.45 12.35
CA MET A 52 0.25 3.12 11.07
C MET A 52 1.41 2.48 10.28
N PRO A 53 2.63 2.31 10.82
CA PRO A 53 3.70 1.61 10.11
C PRO A 53 3.39 0.13 9.89
N LEU A 54 2.74 -0.54 10.85
CA LEU A 54 2.39 -1.96 10.69
C LEU A 54 1.38 -2.18 9.57
N LEU A 55 0.36 -1.32 9.51
CA LEU A 55 -0.69 -1.34 8.50
C LEU A 55 -0.13 -0.97 7.13
N PHE A 56 0.79 0.01 7.06
CA PHE A 56 1.52 0.32 5.83
C PHE A 56 2.33 -0.88 5.33
N ILE A 57 3.07 -1.57 6.20
CA ILE A 57 3.84 -2.77 5.84
C ILE A 57 2.91 -3.89 5.34
N GLY A 58 1.82 -4.16 6.04
CA GLY A 58 0.85 -5.19 5.66
C GLY A 58 0.16 -4.88 4.32
N LEU A 59 -0.23 -3.62 4.10
CA LEU A 59 -0.78 -3.16 2.83
C LEU A 59 0.24 -3.28 1.69
N CYS A 60 1.49 -2.87 1.92
CA CYS A 60 2.56 -3.05 0.94
C CYS A 60 2.81 -4.52 0.62
N ALA A 61 2.81 -5.41 1.62
CA ALA A 61 2.96 -6.85 1.40
C ALA A 61 1.80 -7.43 0.59
N LEU A 62 0.55 -7.05 0.90
CA LEU A 62 -0.63 -7.46 0.15
C LEU A 62 -0.63 -6.89 -1.28
N MET A 63 -0.11 -5.68 -1.46
CA MET A 63 0.10 -5.09 -2.78
C MET A 63 1.13 -5.93 -3.55
N VAL A 64 2.29 -6.24 -2.97
CA VAL A 64 3.33 -7.07 -3.61
C VAL A 64 2.76 -8.42 -4.04
N ASP A 65 2.03 -9.11 -3.15
CA ASP A 65 1.44 -10.42 -3.41
C ASP A 65 0.36 -10.39 -4.52
N ARG A 66 -0.38 -9.28 -4.64
CA ARG A 66 -1.42 -9.10 -5.67
C ARG A 66 -0.91 -8.50 -6.98
N LEU A 67 0.23 -7.81 -6.95
CA LEU A 67 0.70 -6.94 -8.03
C LEU A 67 1.94 -7.49 -8.77
N PHE A 68 2.76 -8.33 -8.14
CA PHE A 68 3.87 -8.99 -8.85
C PHE A 68 3.32 -10.08 -9.77
N VAL A 69 2.74 -9.62 -10.88
CA VAL A 69 2.68 -10.41 -12.11
C VAL A 69 4.08 -10.31 -12.71
N ASP A 70 4.77 -11.44 -12.82
CA ASP A 70 6.06 -11.51 -13.50
C ASP A 70 5.91 -10.90 -14.91
N ILE A 71 6.46 -9.71 -15.09
CA ILE A 71 6.64 -9.13 -16.41
C ILE A 71 7.82 -9.88 -17.03
N PRO A 72 7.63 -10.62 -18.14
CA PRO A 72 8.77 -11.12 -18.88
C PRO A 72 9.56 -9.91 -19.38
N LEU A 73 10.78 -9.76 -18.89
CA LEU A 73 11.73 -8.73 -19.31
C LEU A 73 12.36 -9.05 -20.68
N ASP A 74 11.90 -10.10 -21.37
CA ASP A 74 12.34 -10.40 -22.72
C ASP A 74 11.65 -9.44 -23.69
N THR A 75 12.34 -8.35 -23.95
CA THR A 75 12.11 -7.53 -25.15
C THR A 75 12.53 -8.43 -26.30
N GLU A 76 11.61 -8.76 -27.22
CA GLU A 76 11.98 -9.43 -28.47
C GLU A 76 13.14 -8.64 -29.10
N GLU A 77 14.37 -9.16 -28.98
CA GLU A 77 15.49 -8.66 -29.75
C GLU A 77 15.09 -8.86 -31.21
N PRO A 78 14.99 -7.79 -32.02
CA PRO A 78 14.71 -7.97 -33.44
C PRO A 78 15.80 -8.89 -33.99
N PRO A 79 15.44 -9.89 -34.83
CA PRO A 79 16.42 -10.84 -35.33
C PRO A 79 17.59 -10.06 -35.92
N HIS A 80 18.78 -10.36 -35.42
CA HIS A 80 20.02 -9.83 -35.98
C HIS A 80 20.22 -10.51 -37.34
N ASP A 81 19.59 -9.95 -38.37
CA ASP A 81 19.80 -10.33 -39.75
C ASP A 81 21.27 -10.00 -40.10
N PHE A 82 22.06 -11.06 -40.31
CA PHE A 82 23.46 -11.02 -40.75
C PHE A 82 23.61 -10.47 -42.16
#